data_AF-A0A3B9JYC2-F1
#
_entry.id   AF-A0A3B9JYC2-F1
#
_cell.length_a   1.000
_cell.length_b   1.000
_cell.length_c   1.000
_cell.angle_alpha   90.00
_cell.angle_beta   90.00
_cell.angle_gamma   90.00
#
_symmetry.space_group_name_H-M   'P 1'
#
loop_
_entity.id
_entity.type
_entity.pdbx_description
1 polymer ?
#
loop_
_entity_poly.entity_id
_entity_poly.type
_entity_poly.pdbx_seq_one_letter_code
_entity_poly.pdbx_strand_id
1 'polypeptide(L)'
;EEYKAAGVPMLPVVAKNEHVGRQIILYAYAYFASTLLLIPVANMGTVYTVAAVLAGIWFTWESHRLYKEAKVQVPQNPMRLFHASITHLTILFLAIAIDPLIYI
;
A
#
# COMPACT_ATOMS: atom_id res chain seq x y z
N GLU A 1 -1.73 12.06 -18.36
CA GLU A 1 -1.17 12.76 -19.54
C GLU A 1 -1.06 14.26 -19.32
N GLU A 2 -2.02 14.88 -18.64
CA GLU A 2 -2.02 16.32 -18.30
C GLU A 2 -0.73 16.78 -17.59
N TYR A 3 -0.17 16.00 -16.67
CA TYR A 3 1.10 16.32 -16.01
C TYR A 3 2.30 16.37 -16.97
N LYS A 4 2.31 15.55 -18.03
CA LYS A 4 3.35 15.57 -19.07
C LYS A 4 3.20 16.82 -19.94
N ALA A 5 1.96 17.18 -20.28
CA ALA A 5 1.63 18.39 -21.03
C ALA A 5 1.92 19.67 -20.23
N ALA A 6 1.78 19.63 -18.90
CA ALA A 6 2.06 20.73 -17.98
C ALA A 6 3.55 20.87 -17.61
N GLY A 7 4.43 20.03 -18.15
CA GLY A 7 5.87 20.08 -17.86
C GLY A 7 6.24 19.76 -16.41
N VAL A 8 5.35 19.12 -15.64
CA VAL A 8 5.59 18.80 -14.23
C VAL A 8 6.40 17.50 -14.14
N PRO A 9 7.64 17.54 -13.60
CA PRO A 9 8.49 16.36 -13.49
C PRO A 9 7.99 15.46 -12.36
N MET A 10 7.01 14.61 -12.64
CA MET A 10 6.61 13.52 -11.75
C MET A 10 7.43 12.27 -12.07
N LEU A 11 7.77 11.45 -11.07
CA LEU A 11 8.63 10.26 -11.22
C LEU A 11 8.30 9.36 -12.44
N PRO A 12 7.03 9.11 -12.82
CA PRO A 12 6.68 8.34 -14.02
C PRO A 12 7.06 9.01 -15.36
N VAL A 13 7.37 10.30 -15.35
CA VAL A 13 7.69 11.12 -16.53
C VAL A 13 9.21 11.22 -16.75
N VAL A 14 9.98 11.12 -15.67
CA VAL A 14 11.45 11.31 -15.67
C VAL A 14 12.24 10.02 -15.47
N ALA A 15 11.64 8.95 -14.95
CA ALA A 15 12.32 7.68 -14.68
C ALA A 15 11.74 6.50 -15.49
N LYS A 16 12.57 5.49 -15.75
CA LYS A 16 12.12 4.23 -16.35
C LYS A 16 11.05 3.57 -15.46
N ASN A 17 9.93 3.15 -16.05
CA ASN A 17 8.79 2.52 -15.36
C ASN A 17 9.20 1.39 -14.40
N GLU A 18 10.24 0.64 -14.75
CA GLU A 18 10.77 -0.46 -13.93
C GLU A 18 11.37 0.01 -12.59
N HIS A 19 12.04 1.17 -12.56
CA HIS A 19 12.60 1.72 -11.33
C HIS A 19 11.51 2.18 -10.36
N VAL A 20 10.50 2.89 -10.88
CA VAL A 20 9.32 3.33 -10.13
C VAL A 20 8.55 2.12 -9.60
N GLY A 21 8.37 1.10 -10.44
CA GLY A 21 7.73 -0.15 -10.05
C GLY A 21 8.45 -0.89 -8.91
N ARG A 22 9.79 -0.92 -8.92
CA ARG A 22 10.57 -1.53 -7.83
C ARG A 22 10.44 -0.76 -6.53
N GLN A 23 10.43 0.57 -6.59
CA GLN A 23 10.19 1.41 -5.42
C GLN A 23 8.80 1.17 -4.82
N ILE A 24 7.76 1.01 -5.64
CA ILE A 24 6.39 0.68 -5.17
C ILE A 24 6.40 -0.61 -4.34
N ILE A 25 7.04 -1.67 -4.83
CA ILE A 25 7.11 -2.95 -4.11
C ILE A 25 7.88 -2.77 -2.79
N LEU A 26 9.06 -2.13 -2.83
CA LEU A 26 9.89 -1.94 -1.64
C LEU A 26 9.14 -1.13 -0.57
N TYR A 27 8.45 -0.05 -0.95
CA TYR A 27 7.64 0.73 -0.02
C TYR A 27 6.42 -0.02 0.48
N ALA A 28 5.78 -0.85 -0.33
CA ALA A 28 4.66 -1.69 0.12
C ALA A 28 5.11 -2.68 1.21
N TYR A 29 6.28 -3.32 1.05
CA TYR A 29 6.84 -4.18 2.09
C TYR A 29 7.28 -3.40 3.34
N ALA A 30 7.92 -2.23 3.18
CA ALA A 30 8.31 -1.40 4.31
C ALA A 30 7.08 -0.92 5.11
N TYR A 31 6.01 -0.56 4.40
CA TYR A 31 4.74 -0.20 5.00
C TYR A 31 4.11 -1.40 5.73
N PHE A 32 4.05 -2.57 5.11
CA PHE A 32 3.53 -3.79 5.76
C PHE A 32 4.35 -4.18 7.00
N ALA A 33 5.67 -4.09 6.95
CA ALA A 33 6.51 -4.33 8.12
C ALA A 33 6.21 -3.32 9.24
N SER A 34 5.97 -2.06 8.89
CA SER A 34 5.64 -1.00 9.84
C SER A 34 4.29 -1.24 10.52
N THR A 35 3.28 -1.78 9.82
CA THR A 35 1.99 -2.12 10.43
C THR A 35 2.12 -3.31 11.39
N LEU A 36 2.92 -4.32 11.03
CA LEU A 36 3.19 -5.45 11.93
C LEU A 36 4.02 -5.05 13.17
N LEU A 37 4.94 -4.10 13.03
CA LEU A 37 5.71 -3.57 14.16
C LEU A 37 4.84 -2.89 15.21
N LEU A 38 3.64 -2.42 14.85
CA LEU A 38 2.72 -1.82 15.82
C LEU A 38 2.22 -2.86 16.85
N ILE A 39 2.20 -4.15 16.49
CA ILE A 39 1.73 -5.23 17.37
C ILE A 39 2.55 -5.29 18.68
N PRO A 40 3.88 -5.48 18.66
CA PRO A 40 4.68 -5.49 19.88
C PRO A 40 4.88 -4.11 20.51
N VAL A 41 4.88 -3.03 19.72
CA VAL A 41 5.15 -1.67 20.23
C VAL A 41 3.98 -1.15 21.07
N ALA A 42 2.75 -1.41 20.65
CA ALA A 42 1.54 -0.93 21.31
C ALA A 42 0.72 -2.04 21.98
N ASN A 43 1.27 -3.27 22.06
CA ASN A 43 0.60 -4.47 22.60
C ASN A 43 -0.80 -4.67 22.00
N MET A 44 -0.91 -4.55 20.68
CA MET A 44 -2.19 -4.67 19.98
C MET A 44 -2.73 -6.09 20.07
N GLY A 45 -4.04 -6.22 20.22
CA GLY A 45 -4.77 -7.45 20.33
C GLY A 45 -4.91 -8.24 19.03
N THR A 46 -5.72 -9.30 19.11
CA THR A 46 -5.93 -10.24 18.02
C THR A 46 -6.71 -9.61 16.85
N VAL A 47 -7.59 -8.64 17.12
CA VAL A 47 -8.40 -7.98 16.09
C VAL A 47 -7.50 -7.16 15.17
N TYR A 48 -6.64 -6.33 15.75
CA TYR A 48 -5.64 -5.58 14.98
C TYR A 48 -4.68 -6.51 14.23
N THR A 49 -4.16 -7.53 14.90
CA THR A 49 -3.19 -8.47 14.30
C THR A 49 -3.75 -9.14 13.04
N VAL A 50 -4.97 -9.67 13.11
CA VAL A 50 -5.62 -10.32 11.96
C VAL A 50 -5.89 -9.32 10.84
N ALA A 51 -6.42 -8.13 11.17
CA ALA A 51 -6.69 -7.09 10.20
C ALA A 51 -5.41 -6.62 9.49
N ALA A 52 -4.34 -6.36 10.24
CA ALA A 52 -3.05 -5.91 9.71
C ALA A 52 -2.42 -6.94 8.77
N VAL A 53 -2.45 -8.23 9.14
CA VAL A 53 -1.93 -9.31 8.29
C VAL A 53 -2.75 -9.46 7.01
N LEU A 54 -4.08 -9.60 7.11
CA LEU A 54 -4.92 -9.83 5.94
C LEU A 54 -4.91 -8.63 4.98
N ALA A 55 -5.13 -7.43 5.51
CA ALA A 55 -5.12 -6.22 4.69
C ALA A 55 -3.73 -5.96 4.09
N GLY A 56 -2.65 -6.26 4.84
CA GLY A 56 -1.27 -6.04 4.40
C GLY A 56 -0.84 -6.99 3.29
N ILE A 57 -1.19 -8.26 3.40
CA ILE A 57 -1.00 -9.25 2.32
C ILE A 57 -1.75 -8.82 1.06
N TRP A 58 -3.03 -8.41 1.21
CA TRP A 58 -3.85 -7.95 0.11
C TRP A 58 -3.23 -6.73 -0.62
N PHE A 59 -2.81 -5.71 0.14
CA PHE A 59 -2.19 -4.51 -0.43
C PHE A 59 -0.84 -4.80 -1.12
N THR A 60 -0.02 -5.67 -0.52
CA THR A 60 1.25 -6.09 -1.09
C THR A 60 1.03 -6.86 -2.40
N TRP A 61 0.02 -7.71 -2.45
CA TRP A 61 -0.35 -8.44 -3.67
C TRP A 61 -0.84 -7.50 -4.78
N GLU A 62 -1.66 -6.51 -4.46
CA GLU A 62 -2.12 -5.48 -5.42
C GLU A 62 -0.93 -4.67 -5.98
N SER A 63 0.06 -4.36 -5.13
CA SER A 63 1.31 -3.69 -5.53
C SER A 63 2.13 -4.51 -6.52
N HIS A 64 2.24 -5.83 -6.30
CA HIS A 64 2.87 -6.76 -7.25
C HIS A 64 2.13 -6.84 -8.57
N ARG A 65 0.78 -6.77 -8.57
CA ARG A 65 0.02 -6.77 -9.81
C ARG A 65 0.28 -5.49 -10.62
N LEU A 66 0.31 -4.32 -9.97
CA LEU A 66 0.65 -3.07 -10.64
C LEU A 66 2.07 -3.10 -11.21
N TYR A 67 3.03 -3.69 -10.49
CA TYR A 67 4.40 -3.86 -11.00
C TYR A 67 4.45 -4.72 -12.26
N LYS A 68 3.69 -5.84 -12.29
CA LYS A 68 3.58 -6.69 -13.48
C LYS A 68 2.95 -5.95 -14.65
N GLU A 69 1.89 -5.18 -14.41
CA GLU A 69 1.24 -4.37 -15.45
C GLU A 69 2.19 -3.29 -16.00
N ALA A 70 2.90 -2.58 -15.12
CA ALA A 70 3.86 -1.53 -15.49
C ALA A 70 5.10 -2.05 -16.25
N LYS A 71 5.42 -3.34 -16.12
CA LYS A 71 6.51 -4.00 -16.85
C LYS A 71 6.15 -4.36 -18.29
N VAL A 72 4.86 -4.60 -18.57
CA VAL A 72 4.39 -5.10 -19.87
C VAL A 72 3.84 -3.97 -20.74
N GLN A 73 3.08 -3.02 -20.18
CA GLN A 73 2.49 -1.87 -20.90
C GLN A 73 2.37 -0.64 -19.98
N VAL A 74 1.96 0.52 -20.53
CA VAL A 74 1.54 1.67 -19.70
C VAL A 74 0.42 1.18 -18.77
N PRO A 75 0.55 1.32 -17.44
CA PRO A 75 -0.43 0.77 -16.50
C PRO A 75 -1.81 1.36 -16.81
N GLN A 76 -2.76 0.48 -17.12
CA GLN A 76 -4.12 0.86 -17.54
C GLN A 76 -4.91 1.54 -16.41
N ASN A 77 -4.56 1.26 -15.15
CA ASN A 77 -5.32 1.78 -14.02
C ASN A 77 -4.48 2.02 -12.75
N PRO A 78 -3.54 2.99 -12.75
CA PRO A 78 -2.76 3.35 -11.58
C PRO A 78 -3.64 3.80 -10.40
N MET A 79 -4.85 4.26 -10.68
CA MET A 79 -5.79 4.74 -9.68
C MET A 79 -6.36 3.62 -8.81
N ARG A 80 -6.32 2.38 -9.26
CA ARG A 80 -6.80 1.24 -8.49
C ARG A 80 -5.92 0.95 -7.26
N LEU A 81 -4.60 1.04 -7.41
CA LEU A 81 -3.68 0.88 -6.27
C LEU A 81 -3.88 2.01 -5.25
N PHE A 82 -4.16 3.23 -5.73
CA PHE A 82 -4.47 4.36 -4.85
C PHE A 82 -5.71 4.08 -3.98
N HIS A 83 -6.81 3.64 -4.60
CA HIS A 83 -8.01 3.25 -3.85
C HIS A 83 -7.73 2.08 -2.89
N ALA A 84 -6.98 1.07 -3.32
CA ALA A 84 -6.58 -0.04 -2.45
C ALA A 84 -5.79 0.44 -1.22
N SER A 85 -4.91 1.44 -1.37
CA SER A 85 -4.15 2.01 -0.25
C SER A 85 -5.05 2.72 0.76
N ILE A 86 -6.04 3.50 0.29
CA ILE A 86 -7.00 4.19 1.15
C ILE A 86 -7.87 3.17 1.88
N THR A 87 -8.40 2.17 1.18
CA THR A 87 -9.22 1.12 1.80
C THR A 87 -8.41 0.36 2.86
N HIS A 88 -7.17 0.00 2.55
CA HIS A 88 -6.29 -0.65 3.51
C HIS A 88 -6.06 0.22 4.77
N LEU A 89 -5.77 1.52 4.58
CA LEU A 89 -5.55 2.44 5.70
C LEU A 89 -6.79 2.61 6.57
N THR A 90 -7.97 2.71 5.95
CA THR A 90 -9.26 2.79 6.67
C THR A 90 -9.50 1.53 7.49
N ILE A 91 -9.24 0.34 6.94
CA ILE A 91 -9.38 -0.93 7.68
C ILE A 91 -8.45 -0.95 8.88
N LEU A 92 -7.18 -0.54 8.71
CA LEU A 92 -6.22 -0.48 9.82
C LEU A 92 -6.66 0.48 10.92
N PHE A 93 -7.13 1.69 10.58
CA PHE A 93 -7.58 2.63 11.60
C PHE A 93 -8.82 2.15 12.34
N LEU A 94 -9.77 1.52 11.64
CA LEU A 94 -10.91 0.89 12.31
C LEU A 94 -10.46 -0.23 13.24
N ALA A 95 -9.52 -1.07 12.81
CA ALA A 95 -8.98 -2.12 13.65
C ALA A 95 -8.30 -1.54 14.90
N ILE A 96 -7.47 -0.51 14.77
CA ILE A 96 -6.83 0.19 15.91
C ILE A 96 -7.88 0.78 16.86
N ALA A 97 -8.97 1.35 16.34
CA ALA A 97 -10.02 1.95 17.17
C ALA A 97 -10.87 0.90 17.91
N ILE A 98 -11.12 -0.24 17.28
CA ILE A 98 -11.97 -1.32 17.81
C ILE A 98 -11.20 -2.22 18.78
N ASP A 99 -9.91 -2.46 18.50
CA ASP A 99 -9.10 -3.42 19.23
C ASP A 99 -9.09 -3.17 20.76
N PRO A 100 -8.93 -1.93 21.30
CA PRO A 100 -9.04 -1.65 22.74
C PRO A 100 -10.44 -1.79 23.34
N LEU A 101 -11.50 -1.78 22.51
CA LEU A 101 -12.88 -1.96 23.00
C LEU A 101 -13.23 -3.44 23.21
N ILE A 102 -12.57 -4.32 22.46
CA ILE A 102 -12.75 -5.78 22.52
C ILE A 102 -11.69 -6.41 23.42
N TYR A 103 -10.47 -5.87 23.39
CA TYR A 103 -9.37 -6.23 24.26
C TYR A 103 -9.54 -5.53 25.62
N ILE A 104 -10.31 -6.16 26.51
CA ILE A 104 -10.41 -5.85 27.95
C ILE A 104 -9.63 -6.91 28.71
#